data_AF-A0A2P9GV56-F1
#
_entry.id   AF-A0A2P9GV56-F1
#
_cell.length_a   1.000
_cell.length_b   1.000
_cell.length_c   1.000
_cell.angle_alpha   90.00
_cell.angle_beta   90.00
_cell.angle_gamma   90.00
#
_symmetry.space_group_name_H-M   'P 1'
#
loop_
_entity.id
_entity.type
_entity.pdbx_description
1 polymer ?
#
loop_
_entity_poly.entity_id
_entity_poly.type
_entity_poly.pdbx_seq_one_letter_code
_entity_poly.pdbx_strand_id
1 'polypeptide(L)'
;MMNRALLALVVCCALLAVVLPVQRAKAGTETIVTAAQVNGTWQNKNGTFKILALGKQRLQVSFSGIFRYNTPAGPSANEGEGSGIAFIEGDTATFKPEDAEDECVITMKFTKDKLTVTQEGICGFGFRVTAAGIYRKVSSRR
;
A
#
# COMPACT_ATOMS: atom_id res chain seq x y z
N MET A 1 -47.51 74.60 1.72
CA MET A 1 -47.22 75.07 3.09
C MET A 1 -45.93 74.40 3.57
N MET A 2 -44.98 75.22 4.04
CA MET A 2 -43.79 74.94 4.88
C MET A 2 -43.90 73.69 5.79
N ASN A 3 -42.85 72.97 6.23
CA ASN A 3 -41.43 73.29 6.40
C ASN A 3 -40.63 72.04 6.90
N ARG A 4 -39.31 72.01 6.60
CA ARG A 4 -38.14 71.64 7.46
C ARG A 4 -38.03 70.19 8.00
N ALA A 5 -36.88 69.52 8.00
CA ALA A 5 -35.50 70.00 8.15
C ALA A 5 -34.46 69.07 7.48
N LEU A 6 -33.36 69.69 7.04
CA LEU A 6 -32.08 69.04 6.72
C LEU A 6 -31.40 68.56 8.01
N LEU A 7 -30.63 67.46 7.96
CA LEU A 7 -29.17 67.49 8.05
C LEU A 7 -28.55 66.08 7.88
N ALA A 8 -27.43 66.05 7.18
CA ALA A 8 -26.68 64.89 6.72
C ALA A 8 -25.81 64.25 7.81
N LEU A 9 -25.47 62.96 7.63
CA LEU A 9 -24.14 62.47 7.98
C LEU A 9 -23.75 61.25 7.12
N VAL A 10 -22.65 61.40 6.40
CA VAL A 10 -21.93 60.39 5.61
C VAL A 10 -21.07 59.55 6.53
N VAL A 11 -21.27 58.21 6.58
CA VAL A 11 -20.30 57.20 7.11
C VAL A 11 -20.82 55.83 6.63
N CYS A 12 -20.10 54.83 6.12
CA CYS A 12 -18.78 54.61 5.55
C CYS A 12 -18.82 53.16 5.02
N CYS A 13 -18.01 52.86 4.00
CA CYS A 13 -17.80 51.54 3.41
C CYS A 13 -17.69 50.40 4.44
N ALA A 14 -18.38 49.27 4.18
CA ALA A 14 -17.80 47.96 4.46
C ALA A 14 -18.45 46.90 3.56
N LEU A 15 -17.80 46.66 2.43
CA LEU A 15 -17.89 45.43 1.65
C LEU A 15 -17.58 44.24 2.57
N LEU A 16 -18.58 43.49 3.01
CA LEU A 16 -18.37 42.18 3.61
C LEU A 16 -18.33 41.12 2.50
N ALA A 17 -17.29 41.21 1.66
CA ALA A 17 -16.84 40.04 0.92
C ALA A 17 -16.16 39.12 1.93
N VAL A 18 -16.88 38.11 2.41
CA VAL A 18 -16.29 37.02 3.20
C VAL A 18 -15.34 36.28 2.27
N VAL A 19 -14.06 36.66 2.31
CA VAL A 19 -12.99 35.94 1.61
C VAL A 19 -12.75 34.67 2.42
N LEU A 20 -13.45 33.58 2.06
CA LEU A 20 -13.10 32.26 2.57
C LEU A 20 -11.67 31.97 2.10
N PRO A 21 -10.74 31.60 3.00
CA PRO A 21 -9.44 31.12 2.56
C PRO A 21 -9.71 29.82 1.80
N VAL A 22 -9.52 29.85 0.47
CA VAL A 22 -9.35 28.62 -0.32
C VAL A 22 -8.12 27.95 0.24
N GLN A 23 -8.33 26.97 1.12
CA GLN A 23 -7.27 26.08 1.57
C GLN A 23 -6.83 25.31 0.33
N ARG A 24 -5.76 25.80 -0.29
CA ARG A 24 -5.03 25.07 -1.32
C ARG A 24 -4.52 23.83 -0.62
N ALA A 25 -5.20 22.69 -0.82
CA ALA A 25 -4.68 21.41 -0.39
C ALA A 25 -3.24 21.35 -0.87
N LYS A 26 -2.28 21.25 0.06
CA LYS A 26 -0.92 20.87 -0.29
C LYS A 26 -1.10 19.53 -0.99
N ALA A 27 -0.85 19.50 -2.30
CA ALA A 27 -0.60 18.25 -2.98
C ALA A 27 0.52 17.59 -2.16
N GLY A 28 0.14 16.59 -1.36
CA GLY A 28 1.12 15.78 -0.65
C GLY A 28 2.11 15.33 -1.70
N THR A 29 3.40 15.51 -1.44
CA THR A 29 4.44 14.97 -2.29
C THR A 29 4.12 13.48 -2.41
N GLU A 30 3.53 13.05 -3.54
CA GLU A 30 3.31 11.64 -3.80
C GLU A 30 4.67 11.00 -3.60
N THR A 31 4.82 10.20 -2.55
CA THR A 31 6.03 9.41 -2.35
C THR A 31 6.08 8.43 -3.50
N ILE A 32 6.75 8.83 -4.59
CA ILE A 32 6.90 8.02 -5.79
C ILE A 32 7.68 6.78 -5.38
N VAL A 33 6.97 5.67 -5.30
CA VAL A 33 7.58 4.34 -5.22
C VAL A 33 8.44 4.18 -6.46
N THR A 34 9.75 4.12 -6.27
CA THR A 34 10.64 3.88 -7.41
C THR A 34 10.59 2.40 -7.77
N ALA A 35 10.46 2.09 -9.07
CA ALA A 35 10.54 0.71 -9.54
C ALA A 35 11.84 0.01 -9.10
N ALA A 36 12.93 0.76 -8.93
CA ALA A 36 14.20 0.26 -8.42
C ALA A 36 14.10 -0.27 -6.98
N GLN A 37 13.28 0.36 -6.14
CA GLN A 37 13.07 -0.05 -4.75
C GLN A 37 12.35 -1.39 -4.69
N VAL A 38 11.23 -1.54 -5.39
CA VAL A 38 10.30 -2.66 -5.21
C VAL A 38 10.53 -3.83 -6.16
N ASN A 39 10.99 -3.59 -7.40
CA ASN A 39 11.10 -4.66 -8.39
C ASN A 39 12.14 -5.68 -7.99
N GLY A 40 11.82 -6.95 -8.22
CA GLY A 40 12.76 -8.03 -8.09
C GLY A 40 12.21 -9.27 -7.38
N THR A 41 13.12 -10.16 -7.04
CA THR A 41 12.84 -11.36 -6.27
C THR A 41 13.26 -11.15 -4.83
N TRP A 42 12.33 -11.39 -3.91
CA TRP A 42 12.53 -11.27 -2.47
C TRP A 42 12.36 -12.65 -1.86
N GLN A 43 13.37 -13.13 -1.12
CA GLN A 43 13.39 -14.53 -0.67
C GLN A 43 13.74 -14.63 0.82
N ASN A 44 13.16 -15.63 1.47
CA ASN A 44 13.60 -16.16 2.75
C ASN A 44 13.59 -17.70 2.71
N LYS A 45 13.84 -18.36 3.84
CA LYS A 45 13.89 -19.84 3.91
C LYS A 45 12.59 -20.56 3.53
N ASN A 46 11.45 -19.88 3.65
CA ASN A 46 10.11 -20.46 3.56
C ASN A 46 9.29 -19.88 2.41
N GLY A 47 9.81 -18.94 1.64
CA GLY A 47 9.05 -18.40 0.52
C GLY A 47 9.80 -17.39 -0.33
N THR A 48 9.17 -17.07 -1.45
CA THR A 48 9.66 -16.17 -2.47
C THR A 48 8.54 -15.26 -2.95
N PHE A 49 8.80 -13.96 -2.98
CA PHE A 49 7.99 -12.99 -3.71
C PHE A 49 8.70 -12.59 -4.99
N LYS A 50 7.95 -12.50 -6.10
CA LYS A 50 8.39 -11.80 -7.31
C LYS A 50 7.49 -10.58 -7.50
N ILE A 51 8.12 -9.42 -7.71
CA ILE A 51 7.42 -8.14 -7.70
C ILE A 51 7.83 -7.33 -8.91
N LEU A 52 6.84 -6.83 -9.64
CA LEU A 52 7.00 -5.95 -10.79
C LEU A 52 6.11 -4.72 -10.62
N ALA A 53 6.72 -3.54 -10.50
CA ALA A 53 6.00 -2.28 -10.55
C ALA A 53 5.45 -2.04 -11.96
N LEU A 54 4.15 -1.78 -12.02
CA LEU A 54 3.40 -1.49 -13.24
C LEU A 54 3.21 0.02 -13.47
N GLY A 55 3.65 0.85 -12.52
CA GLY A 55 3.34 2.28 -12.48
C GLY A 55 1.98 2.56 -11.84
N LYS A 56 1.64 3.84 -11.68
CA LYS A 56 0.37 4.29 -11.06
C LYS A 56 0.06 3.58 -9.73
N GLN A 57 1.09 3.41 -8.88
CA GLN A 57 0.96 2.77 -7.56
C GLN A 57 0.47 1.30 -7.60
N ARG A 58 0.67 0.60 -8.72
CA ARG A 58 0.31 -0.82 -8.89
C ARG A 58 1.55 -1.70 -9.00
N LEU A 59 1.50 -2.85 -8.35
CA LEU A 59 2.51 -3.91 -8.42
C LEU A 59 1.85 -5.21 -8.88
N GLN A 60 2.45 -5.91 -9.85
CA GLN A 60 2.20 -7.32 -10.04
C GLN A 60 3.00 -8.08 -8.97
N VAL A 61 2.33 -8.91 -8.20
CA VAL A 61 2.93 -9.72 -7.13
C VAL A 61 2.64 -11.18 -7.40
N SER A 62 3.65 -12.03 -7.21
CA SER A 62 3.45 -13.47 -6.99
C SER A 62 4.21 -13.94 -5.77
N PHE A 63 3.63 -14.90 -5.06
CA PHE A 63 4.14 -15.55 -3.88
C PHE A 63 4.19 -17.05 -4.11
N SER A 64 5.27 -17.69 -3.66
CA SER A 64 5.39 -19.13 -3.50
C SER A 64 5.98 -19.41 -2.12
N GLY A 65 5.28 -20.22 -1.33
CA GLY A 65 5.58 -20.53 0.06
C GLY A 65 5.70 -22.03 0.29
N ILE A 66 6.52 -22.39 1.27
CA ILE A 66 6.72 -23.79 1.68
C ILE A 66 6.78 -23.89 3.20
N PHE A 67 6.07 -24.89 3.74
CA PHE A 67 6.15 -25.31 5.13
C PHE A 67 6.66 -26.75 5.19
N ARG A 68 7.93 -26.92 5.57
CA ARG A 68 8.57 -28.24 5.69
C ARG A 68 8.31 -28.86 7.06
N TYR A 69 8.08 -30.17 7.10
CA TYR A 69 7.87 -30.94 8.32
C TYR A 69 8.34 -32.41 8.14
N ASN A 70 8.45 -33.14 9.24
CA ASN A 70 8.82 -34.56 9.22
C ASN A 70 7.61 -35.44 9.47
N THR A 71 7.57 -36.58 8.79
CA THR A 71 6.59 -37.67 9.01
C THR A 71 7.34 -38.97 9.31
N PRO A 72 6.66 -40.03 9.80
CA PRO A 72 7.28 -41.35 9.93
C PRO A 72 7.85 -41.91 8.62
N ALA A 73 7.34 -41.47 7.47
CA ALA A 73 7.83 -41.87 6.14
C ALA A 73 8.99 -41.00 5.61
N GLY A 74 9.38 -39.95 6.35
CA GLY A 74 10.45 -39.02 5.97
C GLY A 74 10.00 -37.55 5.91
N PRO A 75 10.90 -36.65 5.45
CA PRO A 75 10.59 -35.24 5.26
C PRO A 75 9.47 -35.04 4.24
N SER A 76 8.60 -34.07 4.51
CA SER A 76 7.49 -33.67 3.64
C SER A 76 7.33 -32.14 3.69
N ALA A 77 6.48 -31.60 2.82
CA ALA A 77 6.22 -30.17 2.79
C ALA A 77 4.81 -29.86 2.29
N ASN A 78 4.22 -28.83 2.87
CA ASN A 78 3.06 -28.15 2.30
C ASN A 78 3.58 -26.99 1.46
N GLU A 79 2.98 -26.79 0.30
CA GLU A 79 3.31 -25.72 -0.63
C GLU A 79 2.05 -24.89 -0.89
N GLY A 80 2.26 -23.62 -1.19
CA GLY A 80 1.17 -22.68 -1.47
C GLY A 80 1.65 -21.56 -2.36
N GLU A 81 0.78 -21.12 -3.25
CA GLU A 81 1.07 -20.06 -4.21
C GLU A 81 -0.05 -19.01 -4.21
N GLY A 82 0.26 -17.82 -4.69
CA GLY A 82 -0.74 -16.80 -4.94
C GLY A 82 -0.18 -15.67 -5.78
N SER A 83 -1.02 -15.09 -6.64
CA SER A 83 -0.66 -13.94 -7.45
C SER A 83 -1.78 -12.92 -7.50
N GLY A 84 -1.43 -11.69 -7.89
CA GLY A 84 -2.41 -10.64 -8.12
C GLY A 84 -1.80 -9.27 -8.21
N ILE A 85 -2.67 -8.26 -8.19
CA ILE A 85 -2.29 -6.85 -8.16
C ILE A 85 -2.29 -6.36 -6.72
N ALA A 86 -1.18 -5.76 -6.29
CA ALA A 86 -1.08 -5.01 -5.05
C ALA A 86 -1.08 -3.50 -5.33
N PHE A 87 -1.62 -2.74 -4.40
CA PHE A 87 -1.57 -1.28 -4.41
C PHE A 87 -0.54 -0.81 -3.38
N ILE A 88 0.26 0.20 -3.74
CA ILE A 88 1.35 0.68 -2.90
C ILE A 88 1.25 2.17 -2.61
N GLU A 89 1.38 2.53 -1.34
CA GLU A 89 1.46 3.90 -0.85
C GLU A 89 2.77 4.08 -0.08
N GLY A 90 3.62 4.99 -0.56
CA GLY A 90 4.93 5.25 0.05
C GLY A 90 5.85 4.03 -0.01
N ASP A 91 6.09 3.37 1.12
CA ASP A 91 6.95 2.18 1.22
C ASP A 91 6.16 0.90 1.50
N THR A 92 4.82 0.96 1.53
CA THR A 92 3.97 -0.12 2.01
C THR A 92 2.93 -0.49 0.96
N ALA A 93 2.93 -1.76 0.54
CA ALA A 93 1.93 -2.30 -0.35
C ALA A 93 0.94 -3.20 0.40
N THR A 94 -0.32 -3.16 -0.02
CA THR A 94 -1.36 -4.09 0.43
C THR A 94 -1.66 -5.06 -0.71
N PHE A 95 -1.50 -6.34 -0.43
CA PHE A 95 -1.67 -7.44 -1.37
C PHE A 95 -2.73 -8.41 -0.85
N LYS A 96 -3.61 -8.85 -1.73
CA LYS A 96 -4.48 -10.01 -1.55
C LYS A 96 -4.34 -10.89 -2.81
N PRO A 97 -4.00 -12.18 -2.69
CA PRO A 97 -4.05 -13.09 -3.84
C PRO A 97 -5.45 -13.10 -4.47
N GLU A 98 -5.54 -13.26 -5.79
CA GLU A 98 -6.82 -13.18 -6.51
C GLU A 98 -7.86 -14.21 -6.01
N ASP A 99 -7.40 -15.41 -5.65
CA ASP A 99 -8.25 -16.51 -5.18
C ASP A 99 -8.34 -16.59 -3.63
N ALA A 100 -7.88 -15.56 -2.92
CA ALA A 100 -7.95 -15.55 -1.46
C ALA A 100 -9.29 -15.03 -0.92
N GLU A 101 -9.70 -15.60 0.21
CA GLU A 101 -10.86 -15.15 0.99
C GLU A 101 -10.77 -13.66 1.33
N ASP A 102 -11.93 -13.02 1.54
CA ASP A 102 -12.01 -11.56 1.71
C ASP A 102 -11.27 -11.03 2.95
N GLU A 103 -11.12 -11.86 3.97
CA GLU A 103 -10.37 -11.57 5.19
C GLU A 103 -8.84 -11.59 5.00
N CYS A 104 -8.33 -12.09 3.88
CA CYS A 104 -6.89 -12.13 3.63
C CYS A 104 -6.32 -10.74 3.35
N VAL A 105 -5.33 -10.34 4.16
CA VAL A 105 -4.55 -9.12 3.95
C VAL A 105 -3.07 -9.42 4.13
N ILE A 106 -2.27 -9.13 3.12
CA ILE A 106 -0.80 -9.22 3.17
C ILE A 106 -0.23 -7.81 3.07
N THR A 107 0.35 -7.31 4.16
CA THR A 107 1.00 -6.00 4.18
C THR A 107 2.49 -6.16 3.94
N MET A 108 3.01 -5.46 2.93
CA MET A 108 4.36 -5.59 2.41
C MET A 108 5.10 -4.27 2.58
N LYS A 109 5.98 -4.18 3.58
CA LYS A 109 6.78 -2.98 3.85
C LYS A 109 8.18 -3.09 3.29
N PHE A 110 8.50 -2.23 2.33
CA PHE A 110 9.77 -2.16 1.63
C PHE A 110 10.73 -1.21 2.31
N THR A 111 11.96 -1.69 2.50
CA THR A 111 13.14 -0.86 2.76
C THR A 111 14.23 -1.31 1.79
N LYS A 112 15.33 -0.56 1.66
CA LYS A 112 16.37 -0.73 0.61
C LYS A 112 16.59 -2.19 0.15
N ASP A 113 16.94 -3.08 1.07
CA ASP A 113 17.23 -4.51 0.77
C ASP A 113 16.44 -5.48 1.65
N LYS A 114 15.34 -5.00 2.25
CA LYS A 114 14.50 -5.79 3.15
C LYS A 114 13.02 -5.54 2.87
N LEU A 115 12.29 -6.62 2.71
CA LEU A 115 10.84 -6.65 2.65
C LEU A 115 10.31 -7.30 3.93
N THR A 116 9.53 -6.58 4.71
CA THR A 116 8.86 -7.10 5.92
C THR A 116 7.40 -7.34 5.57
N VAL A 117 6.93 -8.56 5.79
CA VAL A 117 5.58 -8.99 5.41
C VAL A 117 4.82 -9.44 6.64
N THR A 118 3.62 -8.91 6.82
CA THR A 118 2.61 -9.42 7.75
C THR A 118 1.47 -10.04 6.96
N GLN A 119 0.80 -11.01 7.57
CA GLN A 119 -0.35 -11.68 6.99
C GLN A 119 -1.46 -11.72 8.05
N GLU A 120 -2.65 -11.31 7.66
CA GLU A 120 -3.88 -11.41 8.43
C GLU A 120 -4.89 -12.24 7.63
N GLY A 121 -5.70 -13.04 8.33
CA GLY A 121 -6.71 -13.91 7.71
C GLY A 121 -6.16 -15.13 6.97
N ILE A 122 -7.08 -15.86 6.32
CA ILE A 122 -6.82 -17.08 5.56
C ILE A 122 -6.55 -16.72 4.09
N CYS A 123 -5.29 -16.84 3.67
CA CYS A 123 -4.85 -16.44 2.33
C CYS A 123 -4.78 -17.59 1.30
N GLY A 124 -5.42 -18.73 1.58
CA GLY A 124 -5.51 -19.83 0.61
C GLY A 124 -4.23 -20.62 0.33
N PHE A 125 -3.11 -20.34 1.02
CA PHE A 125 -1.82 -21.00 0.76
C PHE A 125 -1.72 -22.46 1.24
N GLY A 126 -2.78 -23.02 1.83
CA GLY A 126 -2.74 -24.35 2.43
C GLY A 126 -2.20 -24.37 3.85
N PHE A 127 -2.24 -25.56 4.47
CA PHE A 127 -2.03 -25.71 5.91
C PHE A 127 -0.62 -25.29 6.34
N ARG A 128 -0.55 -24.29 7.24
CA ARG A 128 0.68 -23.74 7.84
C ARG A 128 1.65 -23.07 6.86
N VAL A 129 1.25 -22.86 5.61
CA VAL A 129 2.00 -22.02 4.67
C VAL A 129 1.61 -20.57 4.92
N THR A 130 2.60 -19.70 5.09
CA THR A 130 2.38 -18.27 5.37
C THR A 130 3.35 -17.39 4.60
N ALA A 131 2.86 -16.24 4.17
CA ALA A 131 3.62 -15.15 3.58
C ALA A 131 4.34 -14.28 4.63
N ALA A 132 3.98 -14.40 5.91
CA ALA A 132 4.55 -13.56 6.96
C ALA A 132 6.05 -13.83 7.15
N GLY A 133 6.83 -12.77 7.27
CA GLY A 133 8.26 -12.87 7.55
C GLY A 133 9.09 -11.72 7.00
N ILE A 134 10.41 -11.88 7.11
CA ILE A 134 11.38 -10.92 6.59
C ILE A 134 12.09 -11.55 5.40
N TYR A 135 12.07 -10.86 4.26
CA TYR A 135 12.66 -11.29 3.01
C TYR A 135 13.84 -10.39 2.65
N ARG A 136 14.80 -10.95 1.92
CA ARG A 136 15.95 -10.23 1.36
C ARG A 136 15.83 -10.18 -0.15
N LYS A 137 16.27 -9.07 -0.75
CA LYS A 137 16.33 -8.95 -2.20
C LYS A 137 17.46 -9.82 -2.73
N VAL A 138 17.14 -10.78 -3.59
CA VAL A 138 18.12 -11.71 -4.20
C VAL A 138 18.32 -11.45 -5.69
N SER A 139 17.42 -10.68 -6.30
CA SER A 139 17.52 -10.26 -7.70
C SER A 139 16.78 -8.95 -7.90
N SER A 140 17.34 -8.06 -8.72
CA SER A 140 16.69 -6.84 -9.23
C SER A 140 16.09 -7.03 -10.63
N ARG A 141 16.22 -8.23 -11.21
CA ARG A 141 15.64 -8.56 -12.51
C ARG A 141 14.11 -8.55 -12.41
N ARG A 142 13.49 -8.01 -13.45
CA ARG A 142 12.04 -7.97 -13.64
C ARG A 142 11.55 -9.27 -14.24
#